data_AF-A0A7V4XCQ5-F1
#
_entry.id   AF-A0A7V4XCQ5-F1
#
_cell.length_a   1.000
_cell.length_b   1.000
_cell.length_c   1.000
_cell.angle_alpha   90.00
_cell.angle_beta   90.00
_cell.angle_gamma   90.00
#
_symmetry.space_group_name_H-M   'P 1'
#
loop_
_entity.id
_entity.type
_entity.pdbx_description
1 polymer ?
#
loop_
_entity_poly.entity_id
_entity_poly.type
_entity_poly.pdbx_seq_one_letter_code
_entity_poly.pdbx_strand_id
1 'polypeptide(L)' 'MVDARFWQFLDELIATHKLVIDRPRGSAHPRHPSLIYPLDYAYLEDTTAADGAGIDVWVGSLPDKTLNAIACTVDLLSFR' A
#
# COMPACT_ATOMS: atom_id res chain seq x y z
N MET A 1 22.95 7.78 -7.36
CA MET A 1 22.16 7.17 -8.44
C MET A 1 21.08 6.35 -7.75
N VAL A 2 19.82 6.73 -7.91
CA VAL A 2 18.71 5.89 -7.44
C VAL A 2 18.83 4.55 -8.18
N ASP A 3 18.83 3.42 -7.47
CA ASP A 3 18.94 2.11 -8.13
C ASP A 3 17.68 1.90 -8.98
N ALA A 4 17.82 2.02 -10.30
CA ALA A 4 16.71 1.85 -11.24
C ALA A 4 16.06 0.47 -11.10
N ARG A 5 16.82 -0.55 -10.68
CA ARG A 5 16.31 -1.91 -10.50
C ARG A 5 15.34 -1.98 -9.34
N PHE A 6 15.55 -1.21 -8.28
CA PHE A 6 14.64 -1.20 -7.13
C PHE A 6 13.23 -0.80 -7.57
N TRP A 7 13.10 0.32 -8.30
CA TRP A 7 11.80 0.78 -8.79
C TRP A 7 11.21 -0.14 -9.85
N GLN A 8 12.03 -0.68 -10.76
CA GLN A 8 11.58 -1.68 -11.73
C GLN A 8 10.98 -2.92 -11.06
N PHE A 9 11.58 -3.42 -9.99
CA PHE A 9 11.03 -4.54 -9.23
C PHE A 9 9.70 -4.20 -8.56
N LEU A 10 9.53 -2.97 -8.05
CA LEU A 10 8.26 -2.55 -7.48
C LEU A 10 7.17 -2.36 -8.54
N ASP A 11 7.53 -1.83 -9.72
CA ASP A 11 6.61 -1.74 -10.85
C ASP A 11 6.16 -3.13 -11.30
N GLU A 12 7.08 -4.09 -11.41
CA GLU A 12 6.77 -5.50 -11.73
C GLU A 12 5.88 -6.13 -10.65
N LEU A 13 6.20 -5.93 -9.37
CA LEU A 13 5.41 -6.44 -8.26
C LEU A 13 3.96 -5.95 -8.33
N ILE A 14 3.74 -4.66 -8.56
CA ILE A 14 2.40 -4.06 -8.67
C ILE A 14 1.68 -4.55 -9.93
N ALA A 15 2.39 -4.68 -11.06
CA ALA A 15 1.79 -5.08 -12.34
C ALA A 15 1.39 -6.57 -12.38
N THR A 16 2.04 -7.41 -11.58
CA THR A 16 1.85 -8.87 -11.59
C THR A 16 0.86 -9.38 -10.54
N HIS A 17 0.47 -8.54 -9.59
CA HIS A 17 -0.48 -8.89 -8.53
C HIS A 17 -1.77 -8.09 -8.66
N LYS A 18 -2.88 -8.71 -8.27
CA LYS A 18 -4.18 -8.04 -8.30
C LYS A 18 -4.28 -7.09 -7.12
N LEU A 19 -4.61 -5.84 -7.41
CA LEU A 19 -4.93 -4.83 -6.40
C LEU A 19 -6.38 -5.00 -5.95
N VAL A 20 -6.60 -5.20 -4.65
CA VAL A 20 -7.92 -5.38 -4.04
C VAL A 20 -8.22 -4.20 -3.12
N ILE A 21 -9.31 -3.47 -3.41
CA ILE A 21 -9.77 -2.36 -2.57
C ILE A 21 -10.40 -2.93 -1.29
N ASP A 22 -9.79 -2.67 -0.14
CA ASP A 22 -10.29 -3.09 1.17
C ASP A 22 -11.11 -1.99 1.84
N ARG A 23 -10.70 -0.72 1.71
CA ARG A 23 -11.46 0.44 2.20
C ARG A 23 -11.63 1.45 1.07
N PRO A 24 -12.83 1.55 0.48
CA PRO A 24 -13.12 2.60 -0.49
C PRO A 24 -12.93 3.99 0.12
N ARG A 25 -12.52 4.96 -0.69
CA ARG A 25 -12.42 6.38 -0.33
C ARG A 25 -13.71 6.85 0.35
N GLY A 26 -13.55 7.54 1.47
CA GLY A 26 -14.65 8.03 2.29
C GLY A 26 -15.13 7.02 3.35
N SER A 27 -14.61 5.79 3.34
CA SER A 27 -14.88 4.82 4.41
C SER A 27 -14.20 5.24 5.71
N ALA A 28 -14.81 4.89 6.84
CA ALA A 28 -14.22 5.10 8.15
C ALA A 28 -13.31 3.93 8.55
N HIS A 29 -12.27 4.18 9.33
CA HIS A 29 -11.41 3.12 9.87
C HIS A 29 -12.19 2.26 10.88
N PRO A 30 -12.14 0.92 10.78
CA PRO A 30 -12.99 0.02 11.57
C PRO A 30 -12.79 0.15 13.09
N ARG A 31 -11.57 0.48 13.53
CA ARG A 31 -11.23 0.73 14.94
C ARG A 31 -11.21 2.21 15.35
N HIS A 32 -11.20 3.11 14.37
CA HIS A 32 -11.07 4.55 14.60
C HIS A 32 -12.06 5.30 13.69
N PRO A 33 -13.37 5.30 14.00
CA PRO A 33 -14.39 5.79 13.06
C PRO A 33 -14.27 7.27 12.69
N SER A 34 -13.55 8.07 13.48
CA SER A 34 -13.22 9.47 13.17
C SER A 34 -12.17 9.63 12.07
N LEU A 35 -11.39 8.58 11.78
CA LEU A 35 -10.41 8.55 10.69
C LEU A 35 -11.11 8.10 9.42
N ILE A 36 -11.29 9.03 8.49
CA ILE A 36 -11.87 8.77 7.18
C ILE A 36 -10.74 8.62 6.16
N TYR A 37 -10.78 7.54 5.38
CA TYR A 37 -9.83 7.28 4.32
C TYR A 37 -10.00 8.31 3.18
N PRO A 38 -9.03 9.20 2.92
CA PRO A 38 -9.17 10.23 1.89
C PRO A 38 -8.96 9.69 0.47
N LEU A 39 -8.45 8.46 0.36
CA LEU A 39 -8.16 7.71 -0.86
C LEU A 39 -8.62 6.26 -0.67
N ASP A 40 -8.70 5.50 -1.76
CA ASP A 40 -8.93 4.06 -1.62
C ASP A 40 -7.70 3.40 -0.96
N TYR A 41 -7.97 2.58 0.04
CA TYR A 41 -6.99 1.73 0.72
C TYR A 41 -7.15 0.30 0.21
N ALA A 42 -6.05 -0.28 -0.21
CA ALA A 42 -6.01 -1.54 -0.93
C ALA A 42 -4.84 -2.40 -0.45
N TYR A 43 -4.77 -3.62 -0.97
CA TYR A 43 -3.61 -4.48 -0.84
C TYR A 43 -3.36 -5.27 -2.13
N LEU A 44 -2.15 -5.80 -2.28
CA LEU A 44 -1.83 -6.75 -3.36
C LEU A 44 -2.17 -8.19 -2.93
N GLU A 45 -3.10 -8.82 -3.64
CA GLU A 45 -3.47 -10.24 -3.46
C GLU A 45 -2.23 -11.13 -3.69
N ASP A 46 -2.16 -12.28 -3.00
CA ASP A 46 -1.05 -13.25 -3.09
C ASP A 46 0.35 -12.71 -2.68
N THR A 47 0.39 -11.66 -1.87
CA THR A 47 1.62 -11.16 -1.23
C THR A 47 1.58 -11.30 0.28
N THR A 48 2.72 -11.12 0.96
CA THR A 48 2.79 -11.17 2.42
C THR A 48 3.66 -10.03 2.96
N ALA A 49 3.06 -9.16 3.76
CA ALA A 49 3.69 -8.08 4.51
C ALA A 49 4.14 -8.55 5.90
N ALA A 50 4.75 -7.65 6.68
CA ALA A 50 5.31 -7.97 8.00
C ALA A 50 4.26 -8.42 9.03
N ASP A 51 2.99 -8.04 8.84
CA ASP A 51 1.87 -8.44 9.69
C ASP A 51 1.17 -9.74 9.23
N GLY A 52 1.65 -10.35 8.15
CA GLY A 52 1.07 -11.55 7.55
C GLY A 52 -0.09 -11.30 6.59
N ALA A 53 -0.52 -10.05 6.39
CA ALA A 53 -1.52 -9.67 5.39
C ALA A 53 -0.88 -9.37 4.02
N GLY A 54 -1.69 -8.99 3.02
CA GLY A 54 -1.16 -8.51 1.74
C GLY A 54 -0.45 -7.16 1.88
N ILE A 55 0.47 -6.85 0.98
CA ILE A 55 1.19 -5.56 0.97
C ILE A 55 0.19 -4.43 0.72
N ASP A 56 0.13 -3.48 1.66
CA ASP A 56 -0.76 -2.33 1.61
C ASP A 56 -0.43 -1.38 0.45
N VAL A 57 -1.49 -0.85 -0.18
CA VAL A 57 -1.42 0.12 -1.27
C VAL A 57 -2.43 1.24 -1.05
N TRP A 58 -1.98 2.48 -1.21
CA TRP A 58 -2.86 3.63 -1.35
C TRP A 58 -3.05 3.96 -2.83
N VAL A 59 -4.29 4.04 -3.29
CA VAL A 59 -4.59 4.42 -4.67
C VAL A 59 -4.67 5.95 -4.76
N GLY A 60 -3.68 6.55 -5.40
CA GLY A 60 -3.63 7.99 -5.63
C GLY A 60 -4.82 8.53 -6.46
N SER A 61 -5.09 9.82 -6.34
CA SER A 61 -6.19 10.51 -7.03
C SER A 61 -5.92 10.83 -8.50
N LEU A 62 -4.68 10.66 -8.96
CA LEU A 62 -4.32 10.89 -10.36
C LEU A 62 -4.95 9.81 -11.28
N PRO A 63 -5.25 10.18 -12.54
CA PRO A 63 -5.80 9.24 -13.52
C PRO A 63 -4.81 8.10 -13.81
N ASP A 64 -3.52 8.43 -13.92
CA ASP A 64 -2.47 7.46 -14.17
C ASP A 64 -2.16 6.69 -12.88
N LYS A 65 -2.27 5.36 -12.96
CA LYS A 65 -1.96 4.45 -11.85
C LYS A 65 -0.51 3.98 -11.99
N THR A 66 0.41 4.85 -11.59
CA THR A 66 1.85 4.57 -11.54
C THR A 66 2.34 4.60 -10.10
N LEU A 67 3.38 3.83 -9.81
CA LEU A 67 4.06 3.93 -8.52
C LEU A 67 4.75 5.29 -8.42
N ASN A 68 4.35 6.11 -7.44
CA ASN A 68 4.94 7.43 -7.25
C ASN A 68 5.81 7.54 -6.00
N ALA A 69 5.52 6.75 -4.97
CA ALA A 69 6.24 6.76 -3.71
C ALA A 69 6.03 5.47 -2.94
N ILE A 70 6.93 5.20 -2.00
CA ILE A 70 6.77 4.20 -0.95
C ILE A 70 6.76 4.91 0.41
N ALA A 71 5.92 4.43 1.32
CA ALA A 71 5.93 4.84 2.71
C ALA A 71 6.60 3.75 3.54
N CYS A 72 7.63 4.10 4.31
CA CYS A 72 8.32 3.19 5.21
C CYS A 72 8.22 3.75 6.63
N THR A 73 7.66 2.96 7.55
CA THR A 73 7.62 3.29 8.97
C THR A 73 8.69 2.50 9.69
N VAL A 74 9.50 3.18 10.50
CA VAL A 74 10.53 2.57 11.33
C VAL A 74 10.34 3.04 12.77
N ASP A 75 10.57 2.15 13.73
CA ASP A 75 10.60 2.46 15.15
C ASP A 75 11.73 1.68 15.85
N LEU A 76 11.91 1.93 17.15
CA LEU A 76 12.89 1.22 17.99
C LEU A 76 12.28 0.02 18.73
N LEU A 77 11.00 -0.27 18.53
CA LEU A 77 10.25 -1.26 19.30
C LEU A 77 10.28 -2.61 18.56
N SER A 78 10.96 -3.61 19.11
CA SER A 78 10.79 -4.98 18.63
C SER A 78 9.68 -5.66 19.43
N PHE A 79 8.61 -6.09 18.77
CA PHE A 79 7.71 -7.11 19.35
C PHE A 79 8.45 -8.45 19.26
N ARG A 80 9.13 -8.81 20.36
CA ARG A 80 9.63 -10.17 20.61
C ARG A 80 8.73 -10.85 21.62
#